data_AF-A0A183CHG9-F1
#
_entry.id   AF-A0A183CHG9-F1
#
_cell.length_a   1.000
_cell.length_b   1.000
_cell.length_c   1.000
_cell.angle_alpha   90.00
_cell.angle_beta   90.00
_cell.angle_gamma   90.00
#
_symmetry.space_group_name_H-M   'P 1'
#
loop_
_entity.id
_entity.type
_entity.pdbx_description
1 polymer ?
#
loop_
_entity_poly.entity_id
_entity_poly.type
_entity_poly.pdbx_seq_one_letter_code
_entity_poly.pdbx_strand_id
1 'polypeptide(L)'
;MEGMRQMEELGQFLRERYVNAHFLDGQFDKKAVIIRSTDVDRALESAQSLLSGMFPPQSDRERFDTALNWEPIAIHANRDVKHDPLLNPSGYPCARYKHLREVAVAQNDANLLEKYKALVAFVRPHLNIPEGKSVKMVQLMRLRHIIPEIIHNLPQPKWVLKKWDEYGNKTTLELIAEIRQKSWVPNFNGNEEIMRLNAGFLLNEMLQRLNKASAGNGKLDANKMALYSSHDSTLLGLLSALNVKVPKNALDLPPYAGCVIIDFRNQFEEAKTSLKCCAKKKLQILPLDQ
;
A
#
# COMPACT_ATOMS: atom_id res chain seq x y z
N MET A 1 -6.78 -6.49 16.12
CA MET A 1 -7.96 -7.26 15.67
C MET A 1 -8.67 -6.59 14.49
N GLU A 2 -8.96 -5.28 14.53
CA GLU A 2 -9.60 -4.57 13.40
C GLU A 2 -8.89 -4.79 12.05
N GLY A 3 -7.56 -4.69 11.99
CA GLY A 3 -6.81 -4.93 10.75
C GLY A 3 -6.94 -6.35 10.17
N MET A 4 -7.02 -7.37 11.03
CA MET A 4 -7.24 -8.77 10.58
C MET A 4 -8.61 -8.91 9.93
N ARG A 5 -9.64 -8.34 10.56
CA ARG A 5 -11.01 -8.30 10.00
C ARG A 5 -11.04 -7.59 8.65
N GLN A 6 -10.36 -6.45 8.52
CA GLN A 6 -10.28 -5.71 7.24
C GLN A 6 -9.66 -6.56 6.12
N MET A 7 -8.64 -7.35 6.45
CA MET A 7 -7.97 -8.23 5.48
C MET A 7 -8.82 -9.46 5.14
N GLU A 8 -9.49 -10.08 6.12
CA GLU A 8 -10.46 -11.17 5.88
C GLU A 8 -11.60 -10.69 4.97
N GLU A 9 -12.13 -9.52 5.26
CA GLU A 9 -13.15 -8.86 4.47
C GLU A 9 -12.69 -8.55 3.03
N LEU A 10 -11.42 -8.19 2.84
CA LEU A 10 -10.81 -8.07 1.51
C LEU A 10 -10.69 -9.44 0.82
N GLY A 11 -10.34 -10.49 1.57
CA GLY A 11 -10.31 -11.87 1.09
C GLY A 11 -11.66 -12.35 0.55
N GLN A 12 -12.73 -12.12 1.31
CA GLN A 12 -14.11 -12.41 0.90
C GLN A 12 -14.48 -11.66 -0.38
N PHE A 13 -14.11 -10.38 -0.48
CA PHE A 13 -14.31 -9.59 -1.69
C PHE A 13 -13.59 -10.19 -2.91
N LEU A 14 -12.34 -10.66 -2.75
CA LEU A 14 -11.59 -11.31 -3.82
C LEU A 14 -12.17 -12.69 -4.17
N ARG A 15 -12.71 -13.42 -3.19
CA ARG A 15 -13.41 -14.69 -3.41
C ARG A 15 -14.61 -14.51 -4.33
N GLU A 16 -15.50 -13.57 -4.03
CA GLU A 16 -16.65 -13.24 -4.89
C GLU A 16 -16.21 -12.93 -6.32
N ARG A 17 -15.09 -12.23 -6.45
CA ARG A 17 -14.58 -11.76 -7.74
C ARG A 17 -13.91 -12.84 -8.59
N TYR A 18 -13.19 -13.77 -7.97
CA TYR A 18 -12.30 -14.69 -8.69
C TYR A 18 -12.68 -16.15 -8.50
N VAL A 19 -13.18 -16.55 -7.33
CA VAL A 19 -13.60 -17.93 -7.08
C VAL A 19 -15.05 -18.13 -7.55
N ASN A 20 -15.97 -17.28 -7.10
CA ASN A 20 -17.38 -17.42 -7.46
C ASN A 20 -17.65 -17.08 -8.94
N ALA A 21 -16.73 -16.34 -9.57
CA ALA A 21 -16.72 -16.10 -11.02
C ALA A 21 -16.01 -17.21 -11.82
N HIS A 22 -15.64 -18.33 -11.18
CA HIS A 22 -14.99 -19.50 -11.79
C HIS A 22 -13.63 -19.24 -12.46
N PHE A 23 -12.93 -18.17 -12.08
CA PHE A 23 -11.54 -17.97 -12.50
C PHE A 23 -10.60 -18.87 -11.69
N LEU A 24 -10.78 -18.91 -10.38
CA LEU A 24 -10.11 -19.80 -9.42
C LEU A 24 -11.07 -20.87 -8.92
N ASP A 25 -10.52 -21.99 -8.48
CA ASP A 25 -11.28 -23.05 -7.81
C ASP A 25 -11.62 -22.66 -6.36
N GLY A 26 -12.61 -23.35 -5.79
CA GLY A 26 -13.07 -23.11 -4.42
C GLY A 26 -12.00 -23.37 -3.35
N GLN A 27 -11.14 -24.37 -3.62
CA GLN A 27 -10.01 -24.78 -2.80
C GLN A 27 -8.72 -24.09 -3.28
N PHE A 28 -7.82 -23.81 -2.35
CA PHE A 28 -6.50 -23.29 -2.69
C PHE A 28 -5.66 -24.30 -3.49
N ASP A 29 -5.19 -23.90 -4.67
CA ASP A 29 -4.22 -24.65 -5.46
C ASP A 29 -2.91 -23.85 -5.61
N LYS A 30 -1.81 -24.42 -5.11
CA LYS A 30 -0.46 -23.84 -5.20
C LYS A 30 0.06 -23.71 -6.64
N LYS A 31 -0.51 -24.45 -7.61
CA LYS A 31 -0.19 -24.29 -9.04
C LYS A 31 -0.94 -23.12 -9.67
N ALA A 32 -2.07 -22.72 -9.08
CA ALA A 32 -2.89 -21.61 -9.55
C ALA A 32 -2.52 -20.28 -8.89
N VAL A 33 -2.19 -20.31 -7.60
CA VAL A 33 -2.01 -19.11 -6.78
C VAL A 33 -0.68 -19.14 -6.04
N ILE A 34 0.11 -18.08 -6.19
CA ILE A 34 1.29 -17.83 -5.36
C ILE A 34 1.00 -16.71 -4.36
N ILE A 35 1.46 -16.89 -3.11
CA ILE A 35 1.41 -15.85 -2.09
C ILE A 35 2.82 -15.52 -1.64
N ARG A 36 3.16 -14.23 -1.68
CA ARG A 36 4.41 -13.71 -1.14
C ARG A 36 4.15 -12.50 -0.24
N SER A 37 4.83 -12.45 0.89
CA SER A 37 4.81 -11.34 1.83
C SER A 37 6.22 -10.81 2.07
N THR A 38 6.33 -9.58 2.57
CA THR A 38 7.54 -9.19 3.32
C THR A 38 7.59 -9.95 4.65
N ASP A 39 8.80 -10.17 5.17
CA ASP A 39 9.02 -10.87 6.45
C ASP A 39 8.87 -9.91 7.64
N VAL A 40 7.65 -9.36 7.79
CA VAL A 40 7.24 -8.61 8.98
C VAL A 40 5.87 -9.08 9.43
N ASP A 41 5.69 -9.21 10.75
CA ASP A 41 4.49 -9.81 11.37
C ASP A 41 3.19 -9.26 10.79
N ARG A 42 3.05 -7.92 10.76
CA ARG A 42 1.83 -7.25 10.26
C ARG A 42 1.49 -7.62 8.81
N ALA A 43 2.47 -7.90 7.96
CA ALA A 43 2.24 -8.24 6.55
C ALA A 43 1.89 -9.73 6.39
N LEU A 44 2.54 -10.59 7.18
CA LEU A 44 2.26 -12.03 7.23
C LEU A 44 0.87 -12.30 7.82
N GLU A 45 0.54 -11.70 8.96
CA GLU A 45 -0.78 -11.79 9.59
C GLU A 45 -1.89 -11.26 8.66
N SER A 46 -1.61 -10.17 7.94
CA SER A 46 -2.54 -9.62 6.93
C SER A 46 -2.78 -10.60 5.79
N ALA A 47 -1.73 -11.28 5.30
CA ALA A 47 -1.85 -12.29 4.27
C ALA A 47 -2.64 -13.51 4.77
N GLN A 48 -2.37 -13.99 5.99
CA GLN A 48 -3.13 -15.09 6.61
C GLN A 48 -4.61 -14.75 6.75
N SER A 49 -4.92 -13.55 7.24
CA SER A 49 -6.30 -13.08 7.40
C SER A 49 -7.02 -12.94 6.05
N LEU A 50 -6.34 -12.44 5.01
CA LEU A 50 -6.92 -12.39 3.67
C LEU A 50 -7.23 -13.79 3.13
N LEU A 51 -6.33 -14.75 3.34
CA LEU A 51 -6.50 -16.11 2.87
C LEU A 51 -7.64 -16.84 3.58
N SER A 52 -7.90 -16.56 4.86
CA SER A 52 -9.05 -17.15 5.58
C SER A 52 -10.39 -16.70 4.97
N GLY A 53 -10.48 -15.47 4.49
CA GLY A 53 -11.66 -14.96 3.78
C GLY A 53 -11.75 -15.45 2.32
N MET A 54 -10.60 -15.66 1.66
CA MET A 54 -10.56 -16.00 0.24
C MET A 54 -10.75 -17.50 -0.04
N PHE A 55 -10.12 -18.35 0.77
CA PHE A 55 -10.10 -19.81 0.63
C PHE A 55 -10.54 -20.51 1.93
N PRO A 56 -11.77 -20.28 2.42
CA PRO A 56 -12.31 -21.10 3.50
C PRO A 56 -12.47 -22.56 3.05
N PRO A 57 -12.38 -23.55 3.94
CA PRO A 57 -12.63 -24.97 3.61
C PRO A 57 -14.03 -25.17 3.03
N GLN A 58 -14.15 -25.90 1.90
CA GLN A 58 -15.43 -26.08 1.20
C GLN A 58 -16.22 -27.30 1.69
N SER A 59 -15.54 -28.28 2.28
CA SER A 59 -16.15 -29.50 2.80
C SER A 59 -15.37 -30.08 3.98
N ASP A 60 -16.03 -30.90 4.80
CA ASP A 60 -15.38 -31.58 5.94
C ASP A 60 -14.25 -32.53 5.51
N ARG A 61 -14.23 -32.97 4.25
CA ARG A 61 -13.17 -33.83 3.70
C ARG A 61 -11.88 -33.08 3.39
N GLU A 62 -11.97 -31.77 3.22
CA GLU A 62 -10.81 -30.91 2.94
C GLU A 62 -10.22 -30.34 4.24
N ARG A 63 -11.04 -30.26 5.30
CA ARG A 63 -10.65 -29.78 6.62
C ARG A 63 -9.65 -30.74 7.28
N PHE A 64 -8.52 -30.19 7.72
CA PHE A 64 -7.63 -30.92 8.64
C PHE A 64 -8.22 -31.02 10.05
N ASP A 65 -9.12 -30.10 10.41
CA ASP A 65 -9.88 -30.05 11.66
C ASP A 65 -11.29 -29.52 11.38
N THR A 66 -12.31 -30.34 11.63
CA THR A 66 -13.72 -29.98 11.41
C THR A 66 -14.23 -28.87 12.32
N ALA A 67 -13.56 -28.63 13.47
CA ALA A 67 -13.92 -27.54 14.37
C ALA A 67 -13.47 -26.16 13.85
N LEU A 68 -12.59 -26.11 12.86
CA LEU A 68 -12.02 -24.89 12.31
C LEU A 68 -12.55 -24.62 10.90
N ASN A 69 -13.01 -23.39 10.65
CA ASN A 69 -13.35 -22.91 9.30
C ASN A 69 -12.15 -22.25 8.63
N TRP A 70 -10.99 -22.90 8.71
CA TRP A 70 -9.71 -22.39 8.25
C TRP A 70 -8.76 -23.54 7.90
N GLU A 71 -7.87 -23.31 6.94
CA GLU A 71 -6.80 -24.23 6.57
C GLU A 71 -5.45 -23.51 6.48
N PRO A 72 -4.35 -24.19 6.83
CA PRO A 72 -3.01 -23.63 6.70
C PRO A 72 -2.63 -23.49 5.23
N ILE A 73 -2.47 -22.25 4.77
CA ILE A 73 -1.93 -21.93 3.45
C ILE A 73 -0.54 -21.33 3.61
N ALA A 74 0.43 -21.89 2.88
CA ALA A 74 1.82 -21.44 2.93
C ALA A 74 1.96 -20.01 2.35
N ILE A 75 2.68 -19.15 3.08
CA ILE A 75 3.03 -17.80 2.65
C ILE A 75 4.55 -17.72 2.54
N HIS A 76 5.05 -17.38 1.36
CA HIS A 76 6.48 -17.22 1.15
C HIS A 76 6.93 -15.82 1.56
N ALA A 77 8.05 -15.71 2.25
CA ALA A 77 8.67 -14.43 2.58
C ALA A 77 10.19 -14.50 2.41
N ASN A 78 10.79 -13.37 2.05
CA ASN A 78 12.23 -13.24 2.07
C ASN A 78 12.67 -12.90 3.50
N ARG A 79 13.38 -13.84 4.15
CA ARG A 79 13.88 -13.67 5.52
C ARG A 79 14.85 -12.51 5.67
N ASP A 80 15.51 -12.12 4.58
CA ASP A 80 16.29 -10.90 4.56
C ASP A 80 15.40 -9.70 4.22
N VAL A 81 14.71 -9.18 5.25
CA VAL A 81 13.77 -8.04 5.14
C VAL A 81 14.42 -6.81 4.49
N LYS A 82 15.74 -6.63 4.69
CA LYS A 82 16.49 -5.49 4.13
C LYS A 82 16.85 -5.72 2.67
N HIS A 83 16.88 -6.96 2.20
CA HIS A 83 17.21 -7.31 0.82
C HIS A 83 16.00 -7.86 0.06
N ASP A 84 14.84 -7.22 0.21
CA ASP A 84 13.65 -7.48 -0.60
C ASP A 84 13.33 -6.29 -1.52
N PRO A 85 13.97 -6.17 -2.70
CA PRO A 85 13.70 -5.08 -3.64
C PRO A 85 12.32 -5.20 -4.31
N LEU A 86 11.65 -6.37 -4.23
CA LEU A 86 10.33 -6.57 -4.84
C LEU A 86 9.24 -5.98 -3.94
N LEU A 87 9.24 -6.33 -2.65
CA LEU A 87 8.14 -6.00 -1.73
C LEU A 87 8.53 -4.99 -0.65
N ASN A 88 9.82 -4.65 -0.49
CA ASN A 88 10.29 -3.62 0.43
C ASN A 88 11.38 -2.71 -0.20
N PRO A 89 11.11 -2.10 -1.36
CA PRO A 89 12.13 -1.34 -2.08
C PRO A 89 12.64 -0.12 -1.31
N SER A 90 11.80 0.53 -0.49
CA SER A 90 12.22 1.67 0.33
C SER A 90 13.15 1.29 1.47
N GLY A 91 13.09 0.04 1.94
CA GLY A 91 14.01 -0.51 2.95
C GLY A 91 15.31 -1.08 2.36
N TYR A 92 15.37 -1.25 1.04
CA TYR A 92 16.52 -1.84 0.36
C TYR A 92 17.75 -0.90 0.40
N PRO A 93 18.96 -1.40 0.73
CA PRO A 93 20.16 -0.59 0.87
C PRO A 93 20.76 -0.21 -0.51
N CYS A 94 20.06 0.62 -1.27
CA CYS A 94 20.54 1.18 -2.53
C CYS A 94 21.14 2.58 -2.32
N ALA A 95 22.46 2.72 -2.48
CA ALA A 95 23.17 3.99 -2.29
C ALA A 95 22.68 5.09 -3.25
N ARG A 96 22.43 4.73 -4.52
CA ARG A 96 21.91 5.67 -5.54
C ARG A 96 20.52 6.17 -5.19
N TYR A 97 19.60 5.27 -4.84
CA TYR A 97 18.25 5.63 -4.39
C TYR A 97 18.30 6.54 -3.16
N LYS A 98 19.13 6.19 -2.17
CA LYS A 98 19.30 7.00 -0.96
C LYS A 98 19.73 8.44 -1.29
N HIS A 99 20.76 8.60 -2.12
CA HIS A 99 21.25 9.92 -2.51
C HIS A 99 20.20 10.74 -3.25
N LEU A 100 19.56 10.18 -4.28
CA LEU A 100 18.54 10.88 -5.06
C LEU A 100 17.34 11.30 -4.20
N ARG A 101 16.89 10.40 -3.32
CA ARG A 101 15.81 10.66 -2.37
C ARG A 101 16.16 11.79 -1.42
N GLU A 102 17.38 11.80 -0.87
CA GLU A 102 17.82 12.85 0.06
C GLU A 102 17.79 14.24 -0.59
N VAL A 103 18.25 14.34 -1.84
CA VAL A 103 18.18 15.59 -2.62
C VAL A 103 16.73 16.03 -2.85
N ALA A 104 15.88 15.11 -3.35
CA ALA A 104 14.48 15.40 -3.66
C ALA A 104 13.66 15.80 -2.42
N VAL A 105 13.88 15.11 -1.29
CA VAL A 105 13.17 15.36 -0.02
C VAL A 105 13.64 16.65 0.62
N ALA A 106 14.95 16.93 0.67
CA ALA A 106 15.47 18.13 1.33
C ALA A 106 14.89 19.43 0.74
N GLN A 107 14.85 19.54 -0.58
CA GLN A 107 14.29 20.72 -1.25
C GLN A 107 12.78 20.86 -1.01
N ASN A 108 12.04 19.75 -1.11
CA ASN A 108 10.60 19.75 -0.90
C ASN A 108 10.22 20.09 0.55
N ASP A 109 10.93 19.50 1.51
CA ASP A 109 10.68 19.70 2.93
C ASP A 109 10.94 21.15 3.36
N ALA A 110 12.00 21.77 2.84
CA ALA A 110 12.27 23.19 3.08
C ALA A 110 11.11 24.07 2.57
N ASN A 111 10.62 23.81 1.35
CA ASN A 111 9.49 24.54 0.77
C ASN A 111 8.19 24.35 1.57
N LEU A 112 7.93 23.13 2.05
CA LEU A 112 6.75 22.84 2.87
C LEU A 112 6.84 23.54 4.24
N LEU A 113 7.99 23.48 4.91
CA LEU A 113 8.16 24.14 6.21
C LEU A 113 7.95 25.66 6.13
N GLU A 114 8.45 26.30 5.06
CA GLU A 114 8.20 27.73 4.83
C GLU A 114 6.72 28.00 4.52
N LYS A 115 6.11 27.21 3.64
CA LYS A 115 4.70 27.34 3.26
C LYS A 115 3.74 27.23 4.46
N TYR A 116 4.02 26.30 5.38
CA TYR A 116 3.19 26.04 6.55
C TYR A 116 3.80 26.63 7.84
N LYS A 117 4.60 27.70 7.74
CA LYS A 117 5.34 28.25 8.89
C LYS A 117 4.47 28.63 10.10
N ALA A 118 3.25 29.14 9.87
CA ALA A 118 2.33 29.50 10.94
C ALA A 118 1.84 28.27 11.71
N LEU A 119 1.48 27.21 10.98
CA LEU A 119 1.17 25.90 11.56
C LEU A 119 2.37 25.33 12.32
N VAL A 120 3.57 25.37 11.72
CA VAL A 120 4.81 24.86 12.32
C VAL A 120 5.12 25.59 13.64
N ALA A 121 4.98 26.92 13.67
CA ALA A 121 5.14 27.71 14.88
C ALA A 121 4.11 27.33 15.95
N PHE A 122 2.86 27.08 15.56
CA PHE A 122 1.79 26.68 16.47
C PHE A 122 1.99 25.29 17.07
N VAL A 123 2.43 24.30 16.29
CA VAL A 123 2.63 22.92 16.78
C VAL A 123 3.98 22.71 17.47
N ARG A 124 4.90 23.67 17.39
CA ARG A 124 6.23 23.60 18.03
C ARG A 124 6.17 23.20 19.51
N PRO A 125 5.31 23.80 20.36
CA PRO A 125 5.23 23.43 21.78
C PRO A 125 4.73 21.98 21.97
N HIS A 126 3.81 21.51 21.12
CA HIS A 126 3.30 20.14 21.15
C HIS A 126 4.36 19.10 20.71
N LEU A 127 5.40 19.54 20.01
CA LEU A 127 6.55 18.73 19.63
C LEU A 127 7.69 18.75 20.66
N ASN A 128 7.54 19.51 21.76
CA ASN A 128 8.58 19.76 22.76
C ASN A 128 9.88 20.33 22.15
N ILE A 129 9.75 21.22 21.16
CA ILE A 129 10.90 21.88 20.52
C ILE A 129 11.07 23.28 21.14
N PRO A 130 12.25 23.60 21.71
CA PRO A 130 12.51 24.92 22.30
C PRO A 130 12.38 26.06 21.30
N GLU A 131 12.03 27.24 21.82
CA GLU A 131 12.08 28.49 21.04
C GLU A 131 13.50 28.77 20.52
N GLY A 132 13.60 29.42 19.36
CA GLY A 132 14.88 29.65 18.66
C GLY A 132 15.44 28.43 17.90
N LYS A 133 14.89 27.22 18.10
CA LYS A 133 15.26 26.04 17.29
C LYS A 133 14.29 25.83 16.12
N SER A 134 14.84 25.54 14.95
CA SER A 134 14.07 25.19 13.75
C SER A 134 13.45 23.80 13.89
N VAL A 135 12.16 23.69 13.55
CA VAL A 135 11.45 22.40 13.47
C VAL A 135 11.86 21.70 12.18
N LYS A 136 12.39 20.49 12.28
CA LYS A 136 12.71 19.64 11.13
C LYS A 136 11.46 18.89 10.66
N MET A 137 11.36 18.58 9.37
CA MET A 137 10.23 17.83 8.82
C MET A 137 10.03 16.49 9.55
N VAL A 138 11.11 15.76 9.84
CA VAL A 138 11.04 14.50 10.61
C VAL A 138 10.38 14.64 11.99
N GLN A 139 10.49 15.81 12.62
CA GLN A 139 9.84 16.08 13.90
C GLN A 139 8.36 16.39 13.70
N LEU A 140 8.02 17.22 12.71
CA LEU A 140 6.64 17.51 12.32
C LEU A 140 5.88 16.22 11.96
N MET A 141 6.54 15.31 11.24
CA MET A 141 5.97 14.02 10.83
C MET A 141 5.69 13.06 11.98
N ARG A 142 6.14 13.34 13.21
CA ARG A 142 5.69 12.57 14.38
C ARG A 142 4.21 12.80 14.69
N LEU A 143 3.65 13.94 14.32
CA LEU A 143 2.22 14.22 14.51
C LEU A 143 1.31 13.31 13.66
N ARG A 144 1.85 12.60 12.66
CA ARG A 144 1.07 11.62 11.90
C ARG A 144 0.49 10.50 12.76
N HIS A 145 1.06 10.23 13.95
CA HIS A 145 0.56 9.21 14.87
C HIS A 145 -0.86 9.53 15.40
N ILE A 146 -1.29 10.79 15.31
CA ILE A 146 -2.67 11.20 15.58
C ILE A 146 -3.67 10.52 14.62
N ILE A 147 -3.28 10.24 13.37
CA ILE A 147 -4.19 9.65 12.37
C ILE A 147 -4.66 8.26 12.81
N PRO A 148 -3.77 7.30 13.16
CA PRO A 148 -4.18 6.04 13.76
C PRO A 148 -5.04 6.19 15.02
N GLU A 149 -4.73 7.14 15.90
CA GLU A 149 -5.51 7.36 17.12
C GLU A 149 -6.96 7.75 16.81
N ILE A 150 -7.17 8.64 15.83
CA ILE A 150 -8.49 9.03 15.35
C ILE A 150 -9.22 7.86 14.72
N ILE A 151 -8.53 7.05 13.90
CA ILE A 151 -9.11 5.84 13.29
C ILE A 151 -9.64 4.88 14.36
N HIS A 152 -8.99 4.82 15.52
CA HIS A 152 -9.36 3.97 16.65
C HIS A 152 -10.22 4.70 17.71
N ASN A 153 -10.82 5.83 17.35
CA ASN A 153 -11.71 6.62 18.22
C ASN A 153 -11.09 7.05 19.56
N LEU A 154 -9.76 7.25 19.59
CA LEU A 154 -9.09 7.75 20.77
C LEU A 154 -9.30 9.26 20.93
N PRO A 155 -9.43 9.77 22.17
CA PRO A 155 -9.68 11.18 22.42
C PRO A 155 -8.49 12.02 21.92
N GLN A 156 -8.82 13.12 21.23
CA GLN A 156 -7.82 14.04 20.69
C GLN A 156 -7.86 15.39 21.41
N PRO A 157 -6.70 16.03 21.62
CA PRO A 157 -6.67 17.38 22.18
C PRO A 157 -7.27 18.39 21.21
N LYS A 158 -7.96 19.41 21.75
CA LYS A 158 -8.74 20.38 20.96
C LYS A 158 -7.94 21.11 19.88
N TRP A 159 -6.63 21.27 20.06
CA TRP A 159 -5.75 21.96 19.10
C TRP A 159 -5.69 21.26 17.74
N VAL A 160 -5.92 19.95 17.68
CA VAL A 160 -5.96 19.16 16.44
C VAL A 160 -7.12 19.59 15.53
N LEU A 161 -8.19 20.12 16.11
CA LEU A 161 -9.39 20.60 15.41
C LEU A 161 -9.38 22.10 15.12
N LYS A 162 -8.31 22.82 15.53
CA LYS A 162 -8.16 24.25 15.21
C LYS A 162 -8.21 24.43 13.70
N LYS A 163 -9.07 25.33 13.22
CA LYS A 163 -9.17 25.71 11.81
C LYS A 163 -8.26 26.89 11.47
N TRP A 164 -7.85 26.93 10.21
CA TRP A 164 -6.89 27.90 9.68
C TRP A 164 -7.44 28.56 8.42
N ASP A 165 -7.88 29.82 8.54
CA ASP A 165 -8.46 30.57 7.41
C ASP A 165 -7.48 30.71 6.24
N GLU A 166 -6.22 31.02 6.55
CA GLU A 166 -5.11 31.15 5.58
C GLU A 166 -4.78 29.85 4.82
N TYR A 167 -5.26 28.70 5.31
CA TYR A 167 -5.09 27.40 4.67
C TYR A 167 -6.41 26.82 4.16
N GLY A 168 -7.37 27.69 3.82
CA GLY A 168 -8.66 27.29 3.26
C GLY A 168 -9.60 26.68 4.29
N ASN A 169 -9.56 27.19 5.53
CA ASN A 169 -10.38 26.75 6.66
C ASN A 169 -10.17 25.26 7.05
N LYS A 170 -9.02 24.69 6.69
CA LYS A 170 -8.61 23.34 7.06
C LYS A 170 -8.26 23.27 8.54
N THR A 171 -8.56 22.13 9.16
CA THR A 171 -8.13 21.79 10.51
C THR A 171 -6.64 21.50 10.56
N THR A 172 -6.04 21.66 11.74
CA THR A 172 -4.64 21.24 12.01
C THR A 172 -4.40 19.78 11.56
N LEU A 173 -5.35 18.88 11.82
CA LEU A 173 -5.29 17.49 11.37
C LEU A 173 -5.18 17.35 9.86
N GLU A 174 -6.08 18.00 9.11
CA GLU A 174 -6.10 17.94 7.65
C GLU A 174 -4.79 18.48 7.07
N LEU A 175 -4.24 19.54 7.67
CA LEU A 175 -2.95 20.08 7.27
C LEU A 175 -1.80 19.14 7.57
N ILE A 176 -1.78 18.47 8.73
CA ILE A 176 -0.76 17.46 9.06
C ILE A 176 -0.82 16.30 8.06
N ALA A 177 -2.01 15.81 7.72
CA ALA A 177 -2.18 14.76 6.73
C ALA A 177 -1.73 15.20 5.32
N GLU A 178 -2.08 16.42 4.92
CA GLU A 178 -1.64 17.01 3.64
C GLU A 178 -0.12 17.19 3.57
N ILE A 179 0.51 17.72 4.63
CA ILE A 179 1.96 17.89 4.70
C ILE A 179 2.64 16.52 4.64
N ARG A 180 2.13 15.52 5.38
CA ARG A 180 2.65 14.15 5.32
C ARG A 180 2.62 13.61 3.89
N GLN A 181 1.49 13.75 3.20
CA GLN A 181 1.38 13.28 1.83
C GLN A 181 2.42 13.97 0.94
N LYS A 182 2.50 15.30 1.00
CA LYS A 182 3.41 16.10 0.17
C LYS A 182 4.89 15.90 0.52
N SER A 183 5.23 15.65 1.78
CA SER A 183 6.61 15.35 2.19
C SER A 183 7.04 13.96 1.74
N TRP A 184 6.08 13.02 1.64
CA TRP A 184 6.39 11.63 1.34
C TRP A 184 6.49 11.33 -0.15
N VAL A 185 5.66 11.98 -0.98
CA VAL A 185 5.61 11.82 -2.45
C VAL A 185 7.00 11.85 -3.13
N PRO A 186 7.92 12.80 -2.85
CA PRO A 186 9.25 12.82 -3.46
C PRO A 186 10.10 11.56 -3.22
N ASN A 187 9.79 10.75 -2.20
CA ASN A 187 10.49 9.48 -1.96
C ASN A 187 10.20 8.42 -3.04
N PHE A 188 9.15 8.63 -3.81
CA PHE A 188 8.66 7.67 -4.81
C PHE A 188 8.67 8.25 -6.21
N ASN A 189 8.40 9.55 -6.37
CA ASN A 189 8.27 10.19 -7.68
C ASN A 189 9.13 11.45 -7.86
N GLY A 190 10.18 11.64 -7.05
CA GLY A 190 11.03 12.82 -7.14
C GLY A 190 11.70 12.97 -8.52
N ASN A 191 11.97 11.86 -9.20
CA ASN A 191 12.34 11.78 -10.62
C ASN A 191 12.10 10.35 -11.16
N GLU A 192 12.34 10.15 -12.45
CA GLU A 192 12.18 8.83 -13.08
C GLU A 192 13.10 7.76 -12.46
N GLU A 193 14.35 8.11 -12.15
CA GLU A 193 15.30 7.15 -11.59
C GLU A 193 14.88 6.65 -10.20
N ILE A 194 14.32 7.53 -9.35
CA ILE A 194 13.70 7.17 -8.06
C ILE A 194 12.54 6.19 -8.29
N MET A 195 11.66 6.46 -9.26
CA MET A 195 10.55 5.56 -9.59
C MET A 195 11.05 4.18 -10.02
N ARG A 196 12.06 4.14 -10.89
CA ARG A 196 12.67 2.88 -11.38
C ARG A 196 13.35 2.09 -10.26
N LEU A 197 14.11 2.76 -9.40
CA LEU A 197 14.82 2.13 -8.28
C LEU A 197 13.87 1.68 -7.15
N ASN A 198 12.67 2.26 -7.06
CA ASN A 198 11.69 1.89 -6.06
C ASN A 198 10.67 0.86 -6.58
N ALA A 199 9.87 1.21 -7.59
CA ALA A 199 8.78 0.36 -8.06
C ALA A 199 9.17 -0.57 -9.21
N GLY A 200 10.33 -0.36 -9.84
CA GLY A 200 10.71 -1.03 -11.08
C GLY A 200 10.77 -2.55 -10.96
N PHE A 201 11.23 -3.09 -9.82
CA PHE A 201 11.27 -4.54 -9.60
C PHE A 201 9.86 -5.15 -9.58
N LEU A 202 8.94 -4.56 -8.81
CA LEU A 202 7.56 -5.04 -8.70
C LEU A 202 6.81 -4.88 -10.02
N LEU A 203 6.94 -3.72 -10.67
CA LEU A 203 6.32 -3.47 -11.97
C LEU A 203 6.83 -4.44 -13.03
N ASN A 204 8.15 -4.69 -13.07
CA ASN A 204 8.73 -5.67 -13.99
C ASN A 204 8.21 -7.09 -13.71
N GLU A 205 8.12 -7.53 -12.46
CA GLU A 205 7.53 -8.83 -12.10
C GLU A 205 6.08 -8.95 -12.60
N MET A 206 5.26 -7.91 -12.37
CA MET A 206 3.87 -7.87 -12.85
C MET A 206 3.81 -7.95 -14.38
N LEU A 207 4.60 -7.13 -15.09
CA LEU A 207 4.64 -7.13 -16.56
C LEU A 207 5.13 -8.46 -17.13
N GLN A 208 6.15 -9.08 -16.52
CA GLN A 208 6.63 -10.40 -16.96
C GLN A 208 5.56 -11.47 -16.82
N ARG A 209 4.77 -11.46 -15.74
CA ARG A 209 3.64 -12.38 -15.57
C ARG A 209 2.56 -12.15 -16.63
N LEU A 210 2.20 -10.90 -16.89
CA LEU A 210 1.23 -10.54 -17.92
C LEU A 210 1.68 -10.99 -19.32
N ASN A 211 2.94 -10.74 -19.67
CA ASN A 211 3.52 -11.14 -20.95
C ASN A 211 3.53 -12.66 -21.12
N LYS A 212 3.91 -13.40 -20.07
CA LYS A 212 3.88 -14.87 -20.08
C LYS A 212 2.45 -15.42 -20.21
N ALA A 213 1.48 -14.80 -19.55
CA ALA A 213 0.07 -15.17 -19.68
C ALA A 213 -0.47 -14.88 -21.09
N SER A 214 -0.10 -13.73 -21.67
CA SER A 214 -0.51 -13.35 -23.03
C SER A 214 0.08 -14.24 -24.11
N ALA A 215 1.30 -14.75 -23.93
CA ALA A 215 1.97 -15.59 -24.91
C ALA A 215 1.40 -17.02 -25.00
N GLY A 216 0.45 -17.40 -24.13
CA GLY A 216 -0.22 -18.71 -24.14
C GLY A 216 0.66 -19.92 -23.79
N ASN A 217 1.98 -19.74 -23.70
CA ASN A 217 2.99 -20.81 -23.60
C ASN A 217 3.94 -20.67 -22.39
N GLY A 218 3.73 -19.67 -21.53
CA GLY A 218 4.59 -19.44 -20.37
C GLY A 218 4.29 -20.38 -19.21
N LYS A 219 5.22 -21.26 -18.84
CA LYS A 219 5.22 -21.89 -17.51
C LYS A 219 5.36 -20.78 -16.45
N LEU A 220 4.25 -20.42 -15.82
CA LEU A 220 4.24 -19.57 -14.62
C LEU A 220 4.33 -20.46 -13.38
N ASP A 221 5.06 -20.00 -12.35
CA ASP A 221 5.13 -20.69 -11.05
C ASP A 221 3.76 -20.79 -10.36
N ALA A 222 2.86 -19.87 -10.72
CA ALA A 222 1.43 -19.94 -10.47
C ALA A 222 0.68 -19.37 -11.68
N ASN A 223 -0.16 -20.17 -12.32
CA ASN A 223 -0.69 -19.85 -13.65
C ASN A 223 -1.91 -18.92 -13.67
N LYS A 224 -2.50 -18.57 -12.51
CA LYS A 224 -3.70 -17.72 -12.45
C LYS A 224 -3.55 -16.45 -11.63
N MET A 225 -2.94 -16.51 -10.42
CA MET A 225 -2.90 -15.36 -9.51
C MET A 225 -1.60 -15.26 -8.72
N ALA A 226 -1.13 -14.04 -8.51
CA ALA A 226 -0.06 -13.71 -7.57
C ALA A 226 -0.57 -12.68 -6.55
N LEU A 227 -0.47 -13.03 -5.26
CA LEU A 227 -0.84 -12.17 -4.13
C LEU A 227 0.43 -11.70 -3.42
N TYR A 228 0.61 -10.38 -3.35
CA TYR A 228 1.76 -9.75 -2.71
C TYR A 228 1.31 -8.91 -1.50
N SER A 229 1.65 -9.36 -0.28
CA SER A 229 1.39 -8.62 0.95
C SER A 229 2.59 -7.74 1.29
N SER A 230 2.36 -6.42 1.46
CA SER A 230 3.46 -5.45 1.52
C SER A 230 3.06 -4.18 2.30
N HIS A 231 3.55 -3.01 1.88
CA HIS A 231 3.49 -1.76 2.63
C HIS A 231 2.85 -0.63 1.82
N ASP A 232 2.35 0.36 2.55
CA ASP A 232 1.90 1.65 2.03
C ASP A 232 2.93 2.28 1.07
N SER A 233 4.22 2.24 1.43
CA SER A 233 5.33 2.69 0.59
C SER A 233 5.41 1.95 -0.74
N THR A 234 5.18 0.64 -0.75
CA THR A 234 5.29 -0.19 -1.96
C THR A 234 4.14 0.11 -2.92
N LEU A 235 2.93 0.25 -2.38
CA LEU A 235 1.77 0.65 -3.16
C LEU A 235 1.92 2.07 -3.70
N LEU A 236 2.41 3.04 -2.91
CA LEU A 236 2.66 4.39 -3.41
C LEU A 236 3.76 4.45 -4.47
N GLY A 237 4.83 3.68 -4.30
CA GLY A 237 5.87 3.51 -5.31
C GLY A 237 5.27 3.02 -6.62
N LEU A 238 4.49 1.94 -6.57
CA LEU A 238 3.82 1.37 -7.74
C LEU A 238 2.85 2.35 -8.40
N LEU A 239 1.96 2.99 -7.62
CA LEU A 239 1.01 3.97 -8.13
C LEU A 239 1.72 5.18 -8.75
N SER A 240 2.85 5.61 -8.17
CA SER A 240 3.67 6.68 -8.72
C SER A 240 4.27 6.28 -10.07
N ALA A 241 4.84 5.08 -10.18
CA ALA A 241 5.41 4.59 -11.43
C ALA A 241 4.36 4.35 -12.53
N LEU A 242 3.11 4.04 -12.14
CA LEU A 242 1.98 3.92 -13.05
C LEU A 242 1.32 5.28 -13.36
N ASN A 243 1.91 6.39 -12.91
CA ASN A 243 1.40 7.76 -13.07
C ASN A 243 -0.05 7.95 -12.57
N VAL A 244 -0.47 7.17 -11.59
CA VAL A 244 -1.82 7.23 -11.04
C VAL A 244 -1.93 8.43 -10.10
N LYS A 245 -2.85 9.35 -10.42
CA LYS A 245 -3.14 10.49 -9.55
C LYS A 245 -3.78 10.01 -8.26
N VAL A 246 -3.07 10.20 -7.15
CA VAL A 246 -3.57 9.84 -5.83
C VAL A 246 -4.40 10.98 -5.23
N PRO A 247 -5.53 10.71 -4.53
CA PRO A 247 -6.40 11.76 -3.99
C PRO A 247 -5.65 12.73 -3.07
N LYS A 248 -5.85 14.04 -3.27
CA LYS A 248 -5.08 15.12 -2.61
C LYS A 248 -5.45 15.41 -1.14
N ASN A 249 -6.41 14.68 -0.56
CA ASN A 249 -6.95 14.96 0.78
C ASN A 249 -7.26 13.68 1.60
N ALA A 250 -6.64 12.55 1.27
CA ALA A 250 -6.85 11.34 2.06
C ALA A 250 -6.06 11.42 3.39
N LEU A 251 -6.75 11.23 4.52
CA LEU A 251 -6.10 11.22 5.85
C LEU A 251 -5.06 10.09 5.97
N ASP A 252 -5.30 8.98 5.29
CA ASP A 252 -4.34 7.90 5.14
C ASP A 252 -4.27 7.43 3.69
N LEU A 253 -3.06 7.13 3.25
CA LEU A 253 -2.78 6.87 1.85
C LEU A 253 -1.50 6.05 1.68
N PRO A 254 -1.60 4.85 1.11
CA PRO A 254 -2.81 4.07 0.85
C PRO A 254 -3.48 3.68 2.18
N PRO A 255 -4.82 3.56 2.25
CA PRO A 255 -5.48 3.15 3.48
C PRO A 255 -5.14 1.70 3.86
N TYR A 256 -5.33 1.35 5.13
CA TYR A 256 -5.30 -0.05 5.58
C TYR A 256 -6.20 -0.95 4.73
N ALA A 257 -5.73 -2.18 4.46
CA ALA A 257 -6.34 -3.12 3.52
C ALA A 257 -6.60 -2.55 2.11
N GLY A 258 -5.92 -1.46 1.73
CA GLY A 258 -5.88 -0.98 0.35
C GLY A 258 -5.10 -1.95 -0.53
N CYS A 259 -5.58 -2.21 -1.74
CA CYS A 259 -4.86 -3.05 -2.70
C CYS A 259 -4.90 -2.48 -4.12
N VAL A 260 -3.89 -2.85 -4.92
CA VAL A 260 -3.83 -2.58 -6.35
C VAL A 260 -3.99 -3.91 -7.08
N ILE A 261 -4.89 -3.94 -8.06
CA ILE A 261 -5.22 -5.13 -8.83
C ILE A 261 -4.92 -4.84 -10.30
N ILE A 262 -4.19 -5.75 -10.94
CA ILE A 262 -4.02 -5.77 -12.39
C ILE A 262 -4.65 -7.06 -12.90
N ASP A 263 -5.76 -6.93 -13.63
CA ASP A 263 -6.41 -8.06 -14.28
C ASP A 263 -6.01 -8.09 -15.76
N PHE A 264 -5.72 -9.29 -16.28
CA PHE A 264 -5.59 -9.57 -17.69
C PHE A 264 -6.70 -10.50 -18.15
N ARG A 265 -7.35 -10.18 -19.27
CA ARG A 265 -8.40 -10.98 -19.88
C ARG A 265 -8.13 -11.09 -21.38
N ASN A 266 -8.27 -12.29 -21.93
CA ASN A 266 -8.29 -12.50 -23.37
C ASN A 266 -9.73 -12.90 -23.75
N GLN A 267 -10.45 -12.02 -24.44
CA GLN A 267 -11.81 -12.29 -24.92
C GLN A 267 -11.85 -12.08 -26.43
N PHE A 268 -12.20 -13.13 -27.19
CA PHE A 268 -12.47 -13.06 -28.63
C PHE A 268 -11.40 -12.28 -29.43
N GLU A 269 -10.13 -12.66 -29.27
CA GLU A 269 -8.94 -12.02 -29.89
C GLU A 269 -8.53 -10.64 -29.33
N GLU A 270 -9.27 -10.07 -28.38
CA GLU A 270 -8.86 -8.86 -27.68
C GLU A 270 -8.28 -9.18 -26.29
N ALA A 271 -7.00 -8.84 -26.13
CA ALA A 271 -6.32 -8.82 -24.85
C ALA A 271 -6.59 -7.50 -24.12
N LYS A 272 -7.26 -7.55 -22.97
CA LYS A 272 -7.59 -6.39 -22.14
C LYS A 272 -6.90 -6.48 -20.79
N THR A 273 -6.10 -5.46 -20.48
CA THR A 273 -5.52 -5.22 -19.16
C THR A 273 -6.31 -4.14 -18.43
N SER A 274 -6.59 -4.33 -17.14
CA SER A 274 -7.22 -3.29 -16.32
C SER A 274 -6.50 -3.11 -14.98
N LEU A 275 -6.22 -1.86 -14.64
CA LEU A 275 -5.64 -1.44 -13.36
C LEU A 275 -6.73 -0.90 -12.45
N LYS A 276 -6.77 -1.38 -11.20
CA LYS A 276 -7.78 -1.00 -10.21
C LYS A 276 -7.15 -0.76 -8.86
N CYS A 277 -7.69 0.19 -8.11
CA CYS A 277 -7.47 0.32 -6.68
C CYS A 277 -8.70 -0.17 -5.93
N CYS A 278 -8.49 -0.91 -4.86
CA CYS A 278 -9.53 -1.25 -3.89
C CYS A 278 -9.24 -0.54 -2.56
N ALA A 279 -10.26 0.09 -2.00
CA ALA A 279 -10.25 0.57 -0.62
C ALA A 279 -11.64 0.38 -0.04
N LYS A 280 -11.74 -0.17 1.18
CA LYS A 280 -13.03 -0.43 1.87
C LYS A 280 -14.04 -1.19 0.97
N LYS A 281 -13.59 -2.25 0.29
CA LYS A 281 -14.37 -3.06 -0.66
C LYS A 281 -14.92 -2.31 -1.88
N LYS A 282 -14.45 -1.10 -2.16
CA LYS A 282 -14.83 -0.33 -3.34
C LYS A 282 -13.70 -0.35 -4.36
N LEU A 283 -13.99 -0.85 -5.55
CA LEU A 283 -13.08 -0.78 -6.68
C LEU A 283 -13.23 0.56 -7.39
N GLN A 284 -12.09 1.16 -7.70
CA GLN A 284 -11.98 2.25 -8.64
C GLN A 284 -11.10 1.79 -9.81
N ILE A 285 -11.65 1.82 -11.02
CA ILE A 285 -10.85 1.60 -12.24
C ILE A 285 -9.98 2.84 -12.42
N LEU A 286 -8.68 2.61 -12.56
CA LEU A 286 -7.72 3.67 -12.82
C LEU A 286 -7.56 3.79 -14.34
N PRO A 287 -7.56 5.02 -14.88
CA PRO A 287 -7.20 5.22 -16.28
C PRO A 287 -5.77 4.71 -16.45
N LEU A 288 -5.60 3.75 -17.35
CA LEU A 288 -4.31 3.51 -17.96
C LEU A 288 -4.24 4.56 -19.08
N ASP A 289 -3.40 5.58 -18.91
CA ASP A 289 -3.13 6.51 -20.00
C ASP A 289 -2.60 5.67 -21.18
N GLN A 290 -3.23 5.83 -22.35
CA GLN A 290 -2.83 5.16 -23.59
C GLN A 290 -1.53 5.75 -24.13
#